data_AF-A0A2V6HFN7-F1
#
_entry.id   AF-A0A2V6HFN7-F1
#
_cell.length_a   1.000
_cell.length_b   1.000
_cell.length_c   1.000
_cell.angle_alpha   90.00
_cell.angle_beta   90.00
_cell.angle_gamma   90.00
#
_symmetry.space_group_name_H-M   'P 1'
#
loop_
_entity.id
_entity.type
_entity.pdbx_description
1 polymer ?
#
loop_
_entity_poly.entity_id
_entity_poly.type
_entity_poly.pdbx_seq_one_letter_code
_entity_poly.pdbx_strand_id
1 'polypeptide(L)'
;MNEKIAEKTSLEIKRFINAPPARVYKAWIDPVQLKEWWGPEGVRTRNLTADVRVGGKYRWDLTSPEGEEMSAFGEYRELIPGKKIVFTWQWDDDETWENRTSVVTVELFESGGGTELRLRHEKLPSEESRDRHSEGWNSLLDRLAQFISK
;
A
#
# COMPACT_ATOMS: atom_id res chain seq x y z
N MET A 1 23.45 9.64 -13.49
CA MET A 1 22.29 10.50 -13.84
C MET A 1 20.93 9.87 -13.47
N ASN A 2 20.87 8.74 -12.75
CA ASN A 2 19.60 8.02 -12.49
C ASN A 2 18.86 8.42 -11.19
N GLU A 3 19.50 9.13 -10.26
CA GLU A 3 18.87 9.49 -8.98
C GLU A 3 17.74 10.53 -9.13
N LYS A 4 17.92 11.55 -9.97
CA LYS A 4 16.90 12.61 -10.17
C LYS A 4 15.61 12.14 -10.83
N ILE A 5 15.65 11.05 -11.62
CA ILE A 5 14.45 10.50 -12.27
C ILE A 5 13.70 9.59 -11.29
N ALA A 6 14.44 8.80 -10.49
CA ALA A 6 13.86 7.96 -9.44
C ALA A 6 13.12 8.79 -8.39
N GLU A 7 13.68 9.94 -7.98
CA GLU A 7 13.00 10.87 -7.06
C GLU A 7 11.69 11.40 -7.64
N LYS A 8 11.65 11.75 -8.93
CA LYS A 8 10.44 12.27 -9.59
C LYS A 8 9.33 11.23 -9.75
N THR A 9 9.68 9.96 -9.88
CA THR A 9 8.73 8.83 -10.01
C THR A 9 8.64 8.00 -8.73
N SER A 10 8.86 8.65 -7.59
CA SER A 10 8.65 8.06 -6.27
C SER A 10 7.88 9.04 -5.40
N LEU A 11 7.17 8.51 -4.41
CA LEU A 11 6.52 9.31 -3.37
C LEU A 11 6.91 8.78 -2.01
N GLU A 12 6.95 9.68 -1.04
CA GLU A 12 7.08 9.38 0.38
C GLU A 12 5.95 10.09 1.13
N ILE A 13 5.22 9.33 1.96
CA ILE A 13 4.15 9.83 2.81
C ILE A 13 4.51 9.47 4.25
N LYS A 14 4.41 10.45 5.16
CA LYS A 14 4.58 10.25 6.59
C LYS A 14 3.24 10.46 7.28
N ARG A 15 2.88 9.54 8.19
CA ARG A 15 1.63 9.62 8.93
C ARG A 15 1.85 9.17 10.36
N PHE A 16 1.33 9.94 11.31
CA PHE A 16 1.23 9.50 12.69
C PHE A 16 -0.08 8.72 12.89
N ILE A 17 0.01 7.54 13.51
CA ILE A 17 -1.12 6.70 13.88
C ILE A 17 -1.08 6.48 15.38
N ASN A 18 -2.18 6.78 16.07
CA ASN A 18 -2.29 6.65 17.52
C ASN A 18 -2.52 5.18 17.95
N ALA A 19 -1.59 4.30 17.60
CA ALA A 19 -1.59 2.90 17.98
C ALA A 19 -0.16 2.32 17.97
N PRO A 20 0.10 1.20 18.67
CA PRO A 20 1.41 0.55 18.66
C PRO A 20 1.80 0.03 17.27
N PRO A 21 3.10 0.01 16.89
CA PRO A 21 3.55 -0.46 15.58
C PRO A 21 3.09 -1.88 15.26
N ALA A 22 3.01 -2.76 16.26
CA ALA A 22 2.49 -4.12 16.09
C ALA A 22 1.02 -4.16 15.63
N ARG A 23 0.17 -3.25 16.12
CA ARG A 23 -1.25 -3.15 15.73
C ARG A 23 -1.38 -2.65 14.29
N VAL A 24 -0.57 -1.65 13.93
CA VAL A 24 -0.50 -1.10 12.57
C VAL A 24 -0.01 -2.19 11.62
N TYR A 25 1.10 -2.85 11.94
CA TYR A 25 1.64 -3.96 11.16
C TYR A 25 0.61 -5.06 10.93
N LYS A 26 -0.08 -5.49 11.98
CA LYS A 26 -1.12 -6.52 11.87
C LYS A 26 -2.24 -6.11 10.90
N ALA A 27 -2.67 -4.85 10.92
CA ALA A 27 -3.71 -4.36 10.01
C ALA A 27 -3.32 -4.47 8.53
N TRP A 28 -2.02 -4.36 8.22
CA TRP A 28 -1.47 -4.46 6.86
C TRP A 28 -1.23 -5.90 6.37
N ILE A 29 -1.04 -6.85 7.27
CA ILE A 29 -0.64 -8.22 6.92
C ILE A 29 -1.71 -9.27 7.25
N ASP A 30 -2.80 -8.89 7.91
CA ASP A 30 -3.90 -9.78 8.24
C ASP A 30 -4.99 -9.67 7.16
N PRO A 31 -5.20 -10.71 6.32
CA PRO A 31 -6.18 -10.67 5.24
C PRO A 31 -7.62 -10.43 5.72
N VAL A 32 -7.94 -10.83 6.96
CA VAL A 32 -9.27 -10.59 7.54
C VAL A 32 -9.45 -9.10 7.79
N GLN A 33 -8.45 -8.45 8.39
CA GLN A 33 -8.52 -7.01 8.65
C GLN A 33 -8.41 -6.19 7.38
N LEU A 34 -7.54 -6.58 6.43
CA LEU A 34 -7.46 -5.92 5.13
C LEU A 34 -8.83 -5.87 4.46
N LYS A 35 -9.63 -6.95 4.51
CA LYS A 35 -10.99 -6.93 3.96
C LYS A 35 -11.93 -5.92 4.63
N GLU A 36 -11.69 -5.54 5.88
CA GLU A 36 -12.54 -4.60 6.62
C GLU A 36 -12.24 -3.13 6.32
N TRP A 37 -10.98 -2.78 6.03
CA TRP A 37 -10.57 -1.38 5.87
C TRP A 37 -9.91 -1.04 4.53
N TRP A 38 -9.43 -2.04 3.78
CA TRP A 38 -8.69 -1.83 2.53
C TRP A 38 -9.60 -1.41 1.38
N GLY A 39 -9.24 -0.28 0.75
CA GLY A 39 -9.94 0.34 -0.38
C GLY A 39 -10.15 1.84 -0.15
N PRO A 40 -9.92 2.72 -1.13
CA PRO A 40 -10.33 4.13 -1.06
C PRO A 40 -11.84 4.29 -0.84
N GLU A 41 -12.29 5.49 -0.48
CA GLU A 41 -13.72 5.76 -0.38
C GLU A 41 -14.48 5.51 -1.69
N GLY A 42 -15.59 4.77 -1.60
CA GLY A 42 -16.36 4.31 -2.75
C GLY A 42 -15.82 3.07 -3.48
N VAL A 43 -14.59 2.63 -3.20
CA VAL A 43 -14.01 1.41 -3.79
C VAL A 43 -14.47 0.16 -3.02
N ARG A 44 -14.99 -0.83 -3.75
CA ARG A 44 -15.51 -2.09 -3.18
C ARG A 44 -14.57 -3.26 -3.47
N THR A 45 -14.03 -3.88 -2.43
CA THR A 45 -13.18 -5.09 -2.55
C THR A 45 -14.05 -6.32 -2.82
N ARG A 46 -13.98 -6.89 -4.02
CA ARG A 46 -14.73 -8.10 -4.40
C ARG A 46 -14.05 -9.36 -3.88
N ASN A 47 -12.73 -9.44 -4.05
CA ASN A 47 -11.94 -10.57 -3.61
C ASN A 47 -10.56 -10.10 -3.15
N LEU A 48 -10.05 -10.73 -2.09
CA LEU A 48 -8.76 -10.44 -1.51
C LEU A 48 -8.10 -11.75 -1.14
N THR A 49 -7.00 -12.03 -1.83
CA THR A 49 -6.12 -13.18 -1.56
C THR A 49 -4.73 -12.64 -1.23
N ALA A 50 -4.12 -13.17 -0.18
CA ALA A 50 -2.79 -12.79 0.25
C ALA A 50 -2.11 -13.98 0.94
N ASP A 51 -1.04 -14.47 0.34
CA ASP A 51 -0.12 -15.43 0.95
C ASP A 51 0.96 -14.64 1.71
N VAL A 52 0.71 -14.38 2.99
CA VAL A 52 1.46 -13.40 3.80
C VAL A 52 2.75 -14.03 4.32
N ARG A 53 3.72 -14.17 3.42
CA ARG A 53 5.09 -14.62 3.70
C ARG A 53 6.02 -14.01 2.65
N VAL A 54 7.31 -13.95 2.94
CA VAL A 54 8.30 -13.52 1.93
C VAL A 54 8.24 -14.46 0.72
N GLY A 55 8.13 -13.88 -0.48
CA GLY A 55 7.89 -14.58 -1.75
C GLY A 55 6.44 -15.03 -1.98
N GLY A 56 5.54 -14.78 -1.01
CA GLY A 56 4.11 -15.03 -1.15
C GLY A 56 3.44 -13.94 -1.98
N LYS A 57 2.43 -14.32 -2.75
CA LYS A 57 1.73 -13.43 -3.69
C LYS A 57 0.41 -12.95 -3.11
N TYR A 58 -0.03 -11.79 -3.55
CA TYR A 58 -1.34 -11.25 -3.24
C TYR A 58 -2.04 -10.79 -4.52
N ARG A 59 -3.38 -10.83 -4.49
CA ARG A 59 -4.26 -10.25 -5.52
C ARG A 59 -5.49 -9.66 -4.85
N TRP A 60 -5.81 -8.43 -5.24
CA TRP A 60 -6.93 -7.63 -4.76
C TRP A 60 -7.78 -7.23 -5.95
N ASP A 61 -8.98 -7.79 -6.02
CA ASP A 61 -9.96 -7.48 -7.05
C ASP A 61 -10.89 -6.39 -6.50
N LEU A 62 -10.81 -5.20 -7.08
CA LEU A 62 -11.42 -3.95 -6.62
C LEU A 62 -12.45 -3.44 -7.65
N THR A 63 -13.50 -2.78 -7.17
CA THR A 63 -14.49 -2.08 -7.99
C THR A 63 -14.41 -0.59 -7.71
N SER A 64 -14.21 0.24 -8.73
CA SER A 64 -14.23 1.69 -8.58
C SER A 64 -15.64 2.18 -8.17
N PRO A 65 -15.78 3.41 -7.66
CA PRO A 65 -17.09 4.00 -7.36
C PRO A 65 -17.98 4.10 -8.62
N GLU A 66 -17.38 4.20 -9.80
CA GLU A 66 -18.04 4.28 -11.11
C GLU A 66 -18.45 2.90 -11.65
N GLY A 67 -18.09 1.83 -10.94
CA GLY A 67 -18.45 0.44 -11.28
C GLY A 67 -17.38 -0.30 -12.09
N GLU A 68 -16.22 0.31 -12.34
CA GLU A 68 -15.15 -0.32 -13.11
C GLU A 68 -14.43 -1.38 -12.29
N GLU A 69 -14.12 -2.50 -12.93
CA GLU A 69 -13.43 -3.62 -12.30
C GLU A 69 -11.92 -3.50 -12.51
N MET A 70 -11.15 -3.43 -11.43
CA MET A 70 -9.70 -3.33 -11.46
C MET A 70 -9.09 -4.38 -10.55
N SER A 71 -7.92 -4.92 -10.90
CA SER A 71 -7.20 -5.83 -10.02
C SER A 71 -5.78 -5.31 -9.76
N ALA A 72 -5.36 -5.32 -8.49
CA ALA A 72 -3.98 -5.06 -8.09
C ALA A 72 -3.36 -6.35 -7.57
N PHE A 73 -2.12 -6.63 -7.94
CA PHE A 73 -1.41 -7.81 -7.46
C PHE A 73 0.07 -7.54 -7.24
N GLY A 74 0.71 -8.47 -6.52
CA GLY A 74 2.13 -8.38 -6.23
C GLY A 74 2.64 -9.53 -5.37
N GLU A 75 3.84 -9.33 -4.83
CA GLU A 75 4.60 -10.27 -4.02
C GLU A 75 5.20 -9.54 -2.81
N TYR A 76 5.10 -10.17 -1.64
CA TYR A 76 5.79 -9.69 -0.44
C TYR A 76 7.28 -9.97 -0.55
N ARG A 77 8.09 -8.92 -0.53
CA ARG A 77 9.55 -8.99 -0.61
C ARG A 77 10.22 -9.06 0.76
N GLU A 78 9.67 -8.37 1.75
CA GLU A 78 10.24 -8.30 3.09
C GLU A 78 9.13 -8.08 4.12
N LEU A 79 9.15 -8.85 5.20
CA LEU A 79 8.19 -8.76 6.29
C LEU A 79 8.95 -8.82 7.61
N ILE A 80 9.10 -7.68 8.27
CA ILE A 80 9.70 -7.57 9.61
C ILE A 80 8.58 -7.21 10.59
N PRO A 81 8.16 -8.15 11.45
CA PRO A 81 7.06 -7.94 12.40
C PRO A 81 7.17 -6.64 13.17
N GLY A 82 6.12 -5.82 13.09
CA GLY A 82 6.02 -4.54 13.81
C GLY A 82 6.93 -3.42 13.30
N LYS A 83 7.70 -3.64 12.23
CA LYS A 83 8.73 -2.69 11.78
C LYS A 83 8.66 -2.35 10.29
N LYS A 84 8.50 -3.35 9.42
CA LYS A 84 8.66 -3.13 7.98
C LYS A 84 7.87 -4.11 7.13
N ILE A 85 7.26 -3.60 6.07
CA ILE A 85 6.57 -4.38 5.04
C ILE A 85 7.05 -3.86 3.69
N VAL A 86 7.59 -4.73 2.86
CA VAL A 86 7.96 -4.41 1.48
C VAL A 86 7.23 -5.35 0.56
N PHE A 87 6.54 -4.80 -0.43
CA PHE A 87 5.81 -5.57 -1.41
C PHE A 87 5.85 -4.89 -2.77
N THR A 88 5.74 -5.68 -3.82
CA THR A 88 5.64 -5.16 -5.16
C THR A 88 4.22 -4.77 -5.50
N TRP A 89 4.01 -3.83 -6.42
CA TRP A 89 2.69 -3.41 -6.88
C TRP A 89 2.59 -3.42 -8.41
N GLN A 90 1.47 -3.93 -8.92
CA GLN A 90 1.10 -3.90 -10.34
C GLN A 90 -0.42 -3.89 -10.50
N TRP A 91 -0.92 -3.17 -11.50
CA TRP A 91 -2.32 -3.20 -11.95
C TRP A 91 -2.49 -4.18 -13.12
N ASP A 92 -3.59 -4.94 -13.12
CA ASP A 92 -3.89 -6.01 -14.10
C ASP A 92 -4.26 -5.49 -15.50
N ASP A 93 -4.78 -4.27 -15.60
CA ASP A 93 -5.29 -3.66 -16.84
C ASP A 93 -4.29 -2.68 -17.50
N ASP A 94 -3.06 -2.65 -17.03
CA ASP A 94 -2.11 -1.62 -17.45
C ASP A 94 -1.03 -2.24 -18.37
N GLU A 95 -1.39 -2.41 -19.65
CA GLU A 95 -0.49 -2.85 -20.73
C GLU A 95 0.74 -1.92 -20.87
N THR A 96 0.66 -0.70 -20.34
CA THR A 96 1.75 0.28 -20.28
C THR A 96 2.84 -0.07 -19.25
N TRP A 97 2.59 -0.99 -18.31
CA TRP A 97 3.61 -1.49 -17.38
C TRP A 97 4.39 -2.59 -18.07
N GLU A 98 5.36 -2.20 -18.91
CA GLU A 98 6.31 -3.07 -19.64
C GLU A 98 7.14 -3.98 -18.69
N ASN A 99 6.51 -4.94 -18.00
CA ASN A 99 7.10 -5.72 -16.91
C ASN A 99 7.75 -4.89 -15.79
N ARG A 100 7.35 -3.63 -15.64
CA ARG A 100 7.81 -2.81 -14.51
C ARG A 100 6.99 -3.17 -13.30
N THR A 101 7.67 -3.37 -12.20
CA THR A 101 7.05 -3.70 -10.92
C THR A 101 7.45 -2.60 -9.96
N SER A 102 6.48 -1.76 -9.55
CA SER A 102 6.75 -0.75 -8.54
C SER A 102 6.90 -1.41 -7.17
N VAL A 103 7.55 -0.71 -6.26
CA VAL A 103 7.87 -1.26 -4.93
C VAL A 103 7.31 -0.32 -3.88
N VAL A 104 6.50 -0.88 -2.99
CA VAL A 104 5.94 -0.19 -1.83
C VAL A 104 6.69 -0.65 -0.59
N THR A 105 7.21 0.30 0.16
CA THR A 105 7.87 0.09 1.44
C THR A 105 7.09 0.82 2.52
N VAL A 106 6.63 0.10 3.53
CA VAL A 106 5.98 0.64 4.72
C VAL A 106 6.88 0.38 5.91
N GLU A 107 7.38 1.44 6.52
CA GLU A 107 8.20 1.41 7.73
C GLU A 107 7.41 1.98 8.91
N LEU A 108 7.54 1.33 10.05
CA LEU A 108 6.80 1.64 11.26
C LEU A 108 7.80 1.93 12.38
N PHE A 109 7.76 3.15 12.90
CA PHE A 109 8.62 3.59 13.99
C PHE A 109 7.77 3.90 15.22
N GLU A 110 8.16 3.37 16.37
CA GLU A 110 7.55 3.78 17.62
C GLU A 110 7.90 5.25 17.89
N SER A 111 6.88 6.08 18.11
CA SER A 111 7.07 7.52 18.36
C SER A 111 5.88 8.06 19.15
N GLY A 112 6.12 8.88 20.17
CA GLY A 112 5.06 9.60 20.89
C GLY A 112 3.93 8.75 21.46
N GLY A 113 4.18 7.48 21.83
CA GLY A 113 3.15 6.55 22.29
C GLY A 113 2.29 5.91 21.20
N GLY A 114 2.57 6.20 19.93
CA GLY A 114 1.95 5.62 18.75
C GLY A 114 2.98 5.17 17.72
N THR A 115 2.63 5.27 16.44
CA THR A 115 3.46 4.87 15.31
C THR A 115 3.64 6.02 14.34
N GLU A 116 4.87 6.37 14.03
CA GLU A 116 5.20 7.09 12.81
C GLU A 116 5.32 6.08 11.67
N LEU A 117 4.34 6.10 10.76
CA LEU A 117 4.34 5.30 9.53
C LEU A 117 5.01 6.12 8.43
N ARG A 118 5.98 5.53 7.74
CA ARG A 118 6.56 6.05 6.50
C ARG A 118 6.25 5.10 5.36
N LEU A 119 5.51 5.58 4.37
CA LEU A 119 5.19 4.83 3.16
C LEU A 119 5.99 5.43 2.01
N ARG A 120 6.76 4.60 1.33
CA ARG A 120 7.47 4.96 0.11
C ARG A 120 6.99 4.09 -1.04
N HIS A 121 6.62 4.71 -2.16
CA HIS A 121 6.26 3.98 -3.39
C HIS A 121 7.22 4.42 -4.50
N GLU A 122 8.00 3.48 -5.01
CA GLU A 122 9.11 3.72 -5.94
C GLU A 122 8.92 2.99 -7.26
N LYS A 123 9.64 3.45 -8.29
CA LYS A 123 9.64 2.90 -9.66
C LYS A 123 8.28 3.02 -10.34
N LEU A 124 7.58 4.14 -10.07
CA LEU A 124 6.35 4.47 -10.79
C LEU A 124 6.66 4.82 -12.25
N PRO A 125 5.71 4.60 -13.17
CA PRO A 125 5.95 4.82 -14.61
C PRO A 125 6.06 6.31 -14.98
N SER A 126 5.43 7.21 -14.22
CA SER A 126 5.38 8.65 -14.52
C SER A 126 5.11 9.50 -13.27
N GLU A 127 5.33 10.82 -13.39
CA GLU A 127 4.97 11.79 -12.33
C GLU A 127 3.43 11.86 -12.12
N GLU A 128 2.65 11.70 -13.18
CA GLU A 128 1.17 11.63 -13.07
C GLU A 128 0.72 10.39 -12.28
N SER A 129 1.35 9.24 -12.53
CA SER A 129 1.10 8.04 -11.73
C SER A 129 1.52 8.24 -10.28
N ARG A 130 2.61 8.96 -10.01
CA ARG A 130 3.03 9.34 -8.65
C ARG A 130 1.94 10.15 -7.95
N ASP A 131 1.41 11.18 -8.61
CA ASP A 131 0.43 12.08 -7.99
C ASP A 131 -0.88 11.34 -7.70
N ARG A 132 -1.40 10.55 -8.65
CA ARG A 132 -2.59 9.70 -8.42
C ARG A 132 -2.39 8.69 -7.29
N HIS A 133 -1.23 8.03 -7.23
CA HIS A 133 -0.94 7.09 -6.13
C HIS A 133 -0.77 7.83 -4.81
N SER A 134 -0.23 9.05 -4.79
CA SER A 134 -0.10 9.86 -3.59
C SER A 134 -1.46 10.16 -2.97
N GLU A 135 -2.44 10.55 -3.79
CA GLU A 135 -3.82 10.78 -3.35
C GLU A 135 -4.46 9.49 -2.82
N GLY A 136 -4.33 8.39 -3.57
CA GLY A 136 -4.84 7.08 -3.17
C GLY A 136 -4.25 6.58 -1.84
N TRP A 137 -2.94 6.73 -1.64
CA TRP A 137 -2.27 6.34 -0.41
C TRP A 137 -2.68 7.21 0.77
N ASN A 138 -2.83 8.53 0.61
CA ASN A 138 -3.30 9.39 1.69
C ASN A 138 -4.70 8.99 2.14
N SER A 139 -5.63 8.80 1.20
CA SER A 139 -7.00 8.33 1.50
C SER A 139 -7.00 6.98 2.21
N LEU A 140 -6.16 6.04 1.76
CA LEU A 140 -6.03 4.72 2.37
C LEU A 140 -5.45 4.79 3.80
N LEU A 141 -4.47 5.65 4.04
CA LEU A 141 -3.89 5.86 5.37
C LEU A 141 -4.86 6.55 6.34
N ASP A 142 -5.72 7.45 5.85
CA ASP A 142 -6.81 8.03 6.65
C ASP A 142 -7.79 6.93 7.11
N ARG A 143 -8.18 6.02 6.20
CA ARG A 143 -9.04 4.87 6.54
C ARG A 143 -8.38 3.91 7.52
N LEU A 144 -7.09 3.64 7.35
CA LEU A 144 -6.32 2.83 8.29
C LEU A 144 -6.36 3.42 9.70
N ALA A 145 -6.12 4.73 9.82
CA ALA A 145 -6.15 5.42 11.10
C ALA A 145 -7.54 5.33 11.76
N GLN A 146 -8.62 5.49 10.98
CA GLN A 146 -9.99 5.32 11.47
C GLN A 146 -10.28 3.89 11.91
N PHE A 147 -9.88 2.88 11.13
CA PHE A 147 -10.08 1.46 11.46
C PHE A 147 -9.36 1.06 12.74
N ILE A 148 -8.12 1.54 12.92
CA ILE A 148 -7.31 1.22 14.10
C ILE A 148 -7.81 1.95 15.36
N SER A 149 -8.46 3.11 15.20
CA SER A 149 -9.00 3.90 16.32
C SER A 149 -10.38 3.42 16.81
N LYS A 150 -11.01 2.48 16.10
CA LYS A 150 -12.24 1.78 16.55
C LYS A 150 -11.89 0.68 17.54
#